data_AF-A0A1D1WC24-F1
#
_entry.id   AF-A0A1D1WC24-F1
#
_cell.length_a   1.000
_cell.length_b   1.000
_cell.length_c   1.000
_cell.angle_alpha   90.00
_cell.angle_beta   90.00
_cell.angle_gamma   90.00
#
_symmetry.space_group_name_H-M   'P 1'
#
loop_
_entity.id
_entity.type
_entity.pdbx_description
1 polymer ?
#
loop_
_entity_poly.entity_id
_entity_poly.type
_entity_poly.pdbx_seq_one_letter_code
_entity_poly.pdbx_strand_id
1 'polypeptide(L)'
;YCLTDKPEKRGFDPDKIASTKYPITEFQPVYYVADSFADAKDKVSQWAATIQRPFSVRYNPYTQSIEVLQRKSHVLTLARDIKSNFLFLPSLALSERYMDEAVRTLLFVIGEVATLVDALVKMK
;
A
#
# COMPACT_ATOMS: atom_id res chain seq x y z
N TYR A 1 29.64 -3.24 -4.67
CA TYR A 1 29.85 -2.14 -5.64
C TYR A 1 28.86 -0.99 -5.41
N CYS A 2 27.55 -1.25 -5.32
CA CYS A 2 26.54 -0.19 -5.16
C CYS A 2 26.57 0.54 -3.79
N LEU A 3 27.10 -0.11 -2.75
CA LEU A 3 27.26 0.45 -1.40
C LEU A 3 28.69 0.95 -1.12
N THR A 4 29.62 0.81 -2.07
CA THR A 4 30.99 1.35 -1.95
C THR A 4 31.05 2.80 -2.46
N ASP A 5 32.13 3.54 -2.22
CA ASP A 5 32.31 4.94 -2.66
C ASP A 5 32.57 5.13 -4.17
N LYS A 6 32.60 4.04 -4.95
CA LYS A 6 32.93 4.08 -6.38
C LYS A 6 31.86 4.70 -7.29
N PRO A 7 30.54 4.49 -7.07
CA PRO A 7 29.53 5.02 -7.96
C PRO A 7 28.86 6.29 -7.39
N GLU A 8 28.41 7.15 -8.31
CA GLU A 8 27.74 8.40 -7.95
C GLU A 8 26.28 8.13 -7.56
N LYS A 9 25.88 8.56 -6.36
CA LYS A 9 24.51 8.43 -5.87
C LYS A 9 23.78 9.74 -6.08
N ARG A 10 22.72 9.72 -6.89
CA ARG A 10 21.88 10.90 -7.18
C ARG A 10 20.49 10.71 -6.61
N GLY A 11 19.79 11.82 -6.35
CA GLY A 11 18.39 11.79 -5.97
C GLY A 11 17.51 11.19 -7.09
N PHE A 12 16.43 10.52 -6.70
CA PHE A 12 15.48 9.93 -7.64
C PHE A 12 14.74 11.01 -8.45
N ASP A 13 15.10 11.14 -9.72
CA ASP A 13 14.53 12.09 -10.68
C ASP A 13 14.16 11.36 -12.00
N PRO A 14 12.86 11.10 -12.25
CA PRO A 14 12.42 10.22 -13.33
C PRO A 14 12.79 10.73 -14.74
N ASP A 15 12.85 12.04 -14.95
CA ASP A 15 13.22 12.63 -16.25
C ASP A 15 14.70 12.39 -16.58
N LYS A 16 15.58 12.52 -15.57
CA LYS A 16 17.02 12.26 -15.74
C LYS A 16 17.30 10.77 -15.87
N ILE A 17 16.60 9.93 -15.10
CA ILE A 17 16.72 8.48 -15.16
C ILE A 17 16.40 7.97 -16.57
N ALA A 18 15.30 8.42 -17.17
CA ALA A 18 14.85 7.99 -18.49
C ALA A 18 15.85 8.29 -19.63
N SER A 19 16.69 9.31 -19.47
CA SER A 19 17.70 9.73 -20.46
C SER A 19 19.11 9.19 -20.20
N THR A 20 19.34 8.56 -19.05
CA THR A 20 20.67 8.11 -18.63
C THR A 20 21.08 6.84 -19.39
N LYS A 21 22.18 6.92 -20.15
CA LYS A 21 22.77 5.75 -20.82
C LYS A 21 23.41 4.81 -19.80
N TYR A 22 23.21 3.51 -19.97
CA TYR A 22 23.79 2.48 -19.12
C TYR A 22 24.64 1.50 -19.96
N PRO A 23 25.85 1.14 -19.50
CA PRO A 23 26.63 0.07 -20.11
C PRO A 23 25.99 -1.29 -19.76
N ILE A 24 26.03 -2.24 -20.71
CA ILE A 24 25.49 -3.60 -20.52
C ILE A 24 26.53 -4.52 -19.87
N THR A 25 27.81 -4.27 -20.14
CA THR A 25 28.94 -5.15 -19.78
C THR A 25 29.64 -4.78 -18.47
N GLU A 26 29.39 -3.58 -17.94
CA GLU A 26 30.07 -3.06 -16.74
C GLU A 26 29.07 -2.73 -15.62
N PHE A 27 29.59 -2.57 -14.40
CA PHE A 27 28.77 -2.12 -13.28
C PHE A 27 28.23 -0.71 -13.53
N GLN A 28 27.00 -0.46 -13.07
CA GLN A 28 26.38 0.84 -13.30
C GLN A 28 27.14 1.95 -12.56
N PRO A 29 27.52 3.04 -13.26
CA PRO A 29 28.31 4.13 -12.68
C PRO A 29 27.47 5.07 -11.81
N VAL A 30 26.16 5.12 -12.03
CA VAL A 30 25.22 6.02 -11.33
C VAL A 30 24.11 5.18 -10.70
N TYR A 31 23.84 5.42 -9.41
CA TYR A 31 22.69 4.87 -8.70
C TYR A 31 21.75 5.99 -8.28
N TYR A 32 20.45 5.71 -8.34
CA TYR A 32 19.41 6.63 -7.92
C TYR A 32 18.85 6.19 -6.57
N VAL A 33 18.90 7.10 -5.61
CA VAL A 33 18.42 6.87 -4.25
C VAL A 33 17.10 7.58 -4.08
N ALA A 34 16.08 6.82 -3.67
CA ALA A 34 14.79 7.35 -3.24
C ALA A 34 14.70 7.23 -1.72
N ASP A 35 14.09 8.23 -1.07
CA ASP A 35 13.91 8.25 0.38
C ASP A 35 12.89 7.19 0.84
N SER A 36 11.93 6.84 -0.02
CA SER A 36 10.91 5.82 0.23
C SER A 36 10.34 5.27 -1.06
N PHE A 37 9.82 4.03 -1.01
CA PHE A 37 9.05 3.44 -2.10
C PHE A 37 7.77 4.23 -2.42
N ALA A 38 7.18 4.89 -1.41
CA ALA A 38 6.00 5.74 -1.62
C ALA A 38 6.35 6.97 -2.46
N ASP A 39 7.42 7.69 -2.09
CA ASP A 39 7.92 8.85 -2.83
C ASP A 39 8.35 8.49 -4.26
N ALA A 40 9.06 7.37 -4.43
CA ALA A 40 9.42 6.87 -5.74
C ALA A 40 8.20 6.57 -6.62
N LYS A 41 7.17 5.93 -6.05
CA LYS A 41 5.92 5.63 -6.76
C LYS A 41 5.20 6.90 -7.17
N ASP A 42 5.13 7.90 -6.30
CA ASP A 42 4.46 9.17 -6.59
C ASP A 42 5.19 9.95 -7.69
N LYS A 43 6.52 10.03 -7.63
CA LYS A 43 7.35 10.65 -8.67
C LYS A 43 7.21 9.95 -10.03
N VAL A 44 7.20 8.61 -10.06
CA VAL A 44 6.95 7.84 -11.30
C VAL A 44 5.54 8.06 -11.81
N SER A 45 4.54 8.11 -10.93
CA SER A 45 3.13 8.34 -11.31
C SER A 45 2.95 9.72 -11.96
N GLN A 46 3.55 10.75 -11.38
CA GLN A 46 3.55 12.11 -11.93
C GLN A 46 4.25 12.16 -13.30
N TRP A 47 5.43 11.55 -13.42
CA TRP A 47 6.15 11.48 -14.68
C TRP A 47 5.37 10.73 -15.76
N ALA A 48 4.74 9.61 -15.41
CA ALA A 48 3.90 8.83 -16.32
C ALA A 48 2.64 9.57 -16.79
N ALA A 49 2.21 10.63 -16.07
CA ALA A 49 1.12 11.50 -16.48
C ALA A 49 1.55 12.56 -17.51
N THR A 50 2.84 12.93 -17.53
CA THR A 50 3.43 13.84 -18.54
C THR A 50 3.51 13.18 -19.93
N ILE A 51 3.53 11.85 -19.98
CA ILE A 51 3.55 11.08 -21.24
C ILE A 51 2.19 11.24 -21.93
N GLN A 52 2.18 11.92 -23.09
CA GLN A 52 0.97 12.05 -23.91
C GLN A 52 0.53 10.69 -24.42
N ARG A 53 -0.57 10.17 -23.87
CA ARG A 53 -1.21 8.92 -24.30
C ARG A 53 -2.71 9.14 -24.52
N PRO A 54 -3.29 8.65 -25.63
CA PRO A 54 -4.70 8.86 -25.94
C PRO A 54 -5.66 8.03 -25.07
N PHE A 55 -5.14 7.15 -24.20
CA PHE A 55 -5.91 6.33 -23.28
C PHE A 55 -5.18 6.11 -21.97
N SER A 56 -5.92 5.94 -20.88
CA SER A 56 -5.37 5.43 -19.63
C SER A 56 -5.62 3.93 -19.52
N VAL A 57 -4.71 3.20 -18.89
CA VAL A 57 -4.84 1.76 -18.66
C VAL A 57 -4.96 1.47 -17.18
N ARG A 58 -5.70 0.43 -16.84
CA ARG A 58 -5.81 -0.12 -15.50
C ARG A 58 -5.51 -1.61 -15.54
N TYR A 59 -4.75 -2.08 -14.56
CA TYR A 59 -4.58 -3.51 -14.36
C TYR A 59 -5.75 -4.08 -13.55
N ASN A 60 -6.40 -5.12 -14.07
CA ASN A 60 -7.37 -5.90 -13.33
C ASN A 60 -6.68 -7.16 -12.76
N PRO A 61 -6.46 -7.24 -11.43
CA PRO A 61 -5.77 -8.39 -10.83
C PRO A 61 -6.59 -9.68 -10.88
N TYR A 62 -7.92 -9.60 -10.95
CA TYR A 62 -8.78 -10.77 -10.96
C TYR A 62 -8.72 -11.55 -12.28
N THR A 63 -8.64 -10.82 -13.39
CA THR A 63 -8.56 -11.39 -14.75
C THR A 63 -7.14 -11.33 -15.32
N GLN A 64 -6.18 -10.83 -14.52
CA GLN A 64 -4.79 -10.57 -14.92
C GLN A 64 -4.67 -9.79 -16.24
N SER A 65 -5.66 -8.95 -16.56
CA SER A 65 -5.82 -8.30 -17.85
C SER A 65 -5.69 -6.78 -17.74
N ILE A 66 -5.35 -6.14 -18.86
CA ILE A 66 -5.24 -4.68 -18.96
C ILE A 66 -6.55 -4.13 -19.52
N GLU A 67 -7.22 -3.29 -18.74
CA GLU A 67 -8.43 -2.59 -19.14
C GLU A 67 -8.10 -1.18 -19.63
N VAL A 68 -8.56 -0.84 -20.83
CA VAL A 68 -8.36 0.48 -21.41
C VAL A 68 -9.52 1.40 -21.03
N LEU A 69 -9.22 2.49 -20.34
CA LEU A 69 -10.16 3.53 -19.92
C LEU A 69 -10.27 4.58 -21.03
N GLN A 70 -11.09 4.30 -22.06
CA GLN A 70 -11.39 5.24 -23.15
C GLN A 70 -12.83 5.78 -23.10
N ARG A 71 -13.76 5.02 -22.52
CA ARG A 71 -15.20 5.32 -22.55
C ARG A 71 -15.69 5.78 -21.18
N LYS A 72 -16.63 6.73 -21.16
CA LYS A 72 -17.30 7.23 -19.94
C LYS A 72 -17.91 6.08 -19.11
N SER A 73 -18.41 5.03 -19.76
CA SER A 73 -18.93 3.84 -19.09
C SER A 73 -17.89 3.12 -18.23
N HIS A 74 -16.64 3.00 -18.69
CA HIS A 74 -15.58 2.32 -17.94
C HIS A 74 -15.19 3.12 -16.68
N VAL A 75 -15.17 4.45 -16.79
CA VAL A 75 -14.91 5.35 -15.65
C VAL A 75 -16.04 5.29 -14.62
N LEU A 76 -17.30 5.21 -15.07
CA LEU A 76 -18.46 5.08 -14.19
C LEU A 76 -18.47 3.75 -13.43
N THR A 77 -18.12 2.63 -14.08
CA THR A 77 -17.97 1.33 -13.41
C THR A 77 -16.87 1.41 -12.35
N LEU A 78 -15.72 1.99 -12.69
CA LEU A 78 -14.63 2.20 -11.73
C LEU A 78 -15.06 3.04 -10.52
N ALA A 79 -15.79 4.14 -10.74
CA ALA A 79 -16.27 4.99 -9.65
C ALA A 79 -17.24 4.23 -8.72
N ARG A 80 -18.08 3.36 -9.28
CA ARG A 80 -18.97 2.49 -8.48
C ARG A 80 -18.18 1.46 -7.69
N ASP A 81 -17.17 0.82 -8.30
CA ASP A 81 -16.32 -0.17 -7.63
C ASP A 81 -15.57 0.45 -6.46
N ILE A 82 -14.96 1.63 -6.66
CA ILE A 82 -14.27 2.39 -5.60
C ILE A 82 -15.25 2.76 -4.50
N LYS A 83 -16.45 3.25 -4.84
CA LYS A 83 -17.49 3.57 -3.84
C LYS A 83 -17.90 2.34 -3.03
N SER A 84 -18.08 1.19 -3.69
CA SER A 84 -18.42 -0.07 -3.02
C SER A 84 -17.32 -0.51 -2.05
N ASN A 85 -16.06 -0.46 -2.48
CA ASN A 85 -14.92 -0.78 -1.62
C ASN A 85 -14.81 0.17 -0.43
N PHE A 86 -15.01 1.47 -0.68
CA PHE A 86 -14.97 2.48 0.38
C PHE A 86 -16.10 2.30 1.41
N LEU A 87 -17.27 1.80 1.01
CA LEU A 87 -18.37 1.52 1.93
C LEU A 87 -18.14 0.22 2.72
N PHE A 88 -17.53 -0.79 2.09
CA PHE A 88 -17.32 -2.09 2.71
C PHE A 88 -16.22 -2.06 3.78
N LEU A 89 -15.05 -1.47 3.50
CA LEU A 89 -13.89 -1.53 4.40
C LEU A 89 -14.15 -0.94 5.81
N PRO A 90 -14.80 0.24 5.97
CA PRO A 90 -15.13 0.78 7.29
C PRO A 90 -16.15 -0.08 8.03
N SER A 91 -17.15 -0.61 7.33
CA SER A 91 -18.17 -1.46 7.95
C SER A 91 -17.58 -2.76 8.50
N LEU A 92 -16.65 -3.39 7.78
CA LEU A 92 -15.97 -4.60 8.22
C LEU A 92 -15.03 -4.31 9.39
N ALA A 93 -14.21 -3.25 9.28
CA ALA A 93 -13.27 -2.86 10.33
C ALA A 93 -13.96 -2.43 11.64
N LEU A 94 -15.14 -1.80 11.58
CA LEU A 94 -15.93 -1.48 12.76
C LEU A 94 -16.50 -2.73 13.42
N SER A 95 -16.90 -3.73 12.63
CA SER A 95 -17.39 -5.01 13.16
C SER A 95 -16.29 -5.83 13.85
N GLU A 96 -15.08 -5.86 13.29
CA GLU A 96 -13.91 -6.49 13.94
C GLU A 96 -13.52 -5.79 15.24
N ARG A 97 -13.46 -4.44 15.22
CA ARG A 97 -13.18 -3.65 16.44
C ARG A 97 -14.22 -3.85 17.54
N TYR A 98 -15.50 -3.93 17.16
CA TYR A 98 -16.60 -4.17 18.11
C TYR A 98 -16.48 -5.54 18.78
N MET A 99 -16.10 -6.58 18.03
CA MET A 99 -15.85 -7.92 18.58
C MET A 99 -14.64 -7.93 19.52
N ASP A 100 -13.54 -7.26 19.17
CA ASP A 100 -12.35 -7.18 20.03
C ASP A 100 -12.64 -6.47 21.36
N GLU A 101 -13.41 -5.39 21.35
CA GLU A 101 -13.75 -4.62 22.54
C GLU A 101 -14.72 -5.40 23.46
N ALA A 102 -15.69 -6.11 22.88
CA ALA A 102 -16.58 -7.00 23.61
C ALA A 102 -15.82 -8.18 24.25
N VAL A 103 -14.90 -8.82 23.51
CA VAL A 103 -14.08 -9.93 24.03
C VAL A 103 -13.16 -9.46 25.15
N ARG A 104 -12.54 -8.28 25.03
CA ARG A 104 -11.70 -7.70 26.10
C ARG A 104 -12.49 -7.43 27.38
N THR A 105 -13.68 -6.88 27.25
CA THR A 105 -14.57 -6.61 28.40
C THR A 105 -14.97 -7.93 29.07
N LEU A 106 -15.32 -8.94 28.29
CA LEU A 106 -15.68 -10.26 28.81
C LEU A 106 -14.49 -10.93 29.51
N LEU A 107 -13.28 -10.87 28.92
CA LEU A 107 -12.07 -11.43 29.53
C LEU A 107 -11.72 -10.74 30.86
N PHE A 108 -11.91 -9.41 30.93
CA PHE A 108 -11.68 -8.63 32.14
C PHE A 108 -12.64 -9.05 33.25
N VAL A 109 -13.93 -9.16 32.96
CA VAL A 109 -14.94 -9.61 33.91
C VAL A 109 -14.67 -11.04 34.38
N ILE A 110 -14.29 -11.95 33.47
CA ILE A 110 -13.93 -13.32 33.83
C ILE A 110 -12.70 -13.33 34.75
N GLY A 111 -11.70 -12.47 34.49
CA GLY A 111 -10.51 -12.32 35.33
C GLY A 111 -10.83 -11.83 36.74
N GLU A 112 -11.67 -10.79 36.89
CA GLU A 112 -12.10 -10.29 38.20
C GLU A 112 -12.83 -11.39 39.00
N VAL A 113 -13.74 -12.12 38.36
CA VAL A 113 -14.46 -13.24 39.00
C VAL A 113 -13.49 -14.33 39.44
N ALA A 114 -12.49 -14.69 38.63
CA ALA A 114 -11.49 -15.68 39.00
C ALA A 114 -10.69 -15.25 40.24
N THR A 115 -10.30 -13.98 40.35
CA THR A 115 -9.57 -13.47 41.52
C THR A 115 -10.42 -13.50 42.80
N LEU A 116 -11.73 -13.22 42.69
CA LEU A 116 -12.67 -13.32 43.80
C LEU A 116 -12.85 -14.77 44.28
N VAL A 117 -12.93 -15.72 43.33
CA VAL A 117 -13.02 -17.15 43.65
C VAL A 117 -11.76 -17.63 44.37
N ASP A 118 -10.56 -17.26 43.88
CA ASP A 118 -9.30 -17.61 44.53
C ASP A 118 -9.17 -16.98 45.93
N ALA A 119 -9.64 -15.74 46.11
CA ALA A 119 -9.69 -15.09 47.42
C ALA A 119 -10.64 -15.82 48.38
N LEU A 120 -11.80 -16.26 47.90
CA LEU A 120 -12.77 -17.05 48.68
C LEU A 120 -12.22 -18.42 49.09
N VAL A 121 -11.47 -19.09 48.21
CA VAL A 121 -10.84 -20.39 48.52
C VAL A 121 -9.75 -20.23 49.59
N LYS A 122 -8.96 -19.13 49.57
CA LYS A 122 -7.91 -18.88 50.56
C LYS A 122 -8.42 -18.49 51.96
N MET A 123 -9.69 -18.09 52.09
CA MET A 123 -10.30 -17.75 53.39
C MET A 123 -10.87 -18.95 54.14
N LYS A 124 -10.76 -20.17 53.61
CA LYS A 124 -11.28 -21.40 54.20
C LYS A 124 -10.13 -22.35 54.58
#